data_AF-A0A535D4F9-F1
#
_entry.id   AF-A0A535D4F9-F1
#
_cell.length_a   1.000
_cell.length_b   1.000
_cell.length_c   1.000
_cell.angle_alpha   90.00
_cell.angle_beta   90.00
_cell.angle_gamma   90.00
#
_symmetry.space_group_name_H-M   'P 1'
#
loop_
_entity.id
_entity.type
_entity.pdbx_description
1 polymer ?
#
loop_
_entity_poly.entity_id
_entity_poly.type
_entity_poly.pdbx_seq_one_letter_code
_entity_poly.pdbx_strand_id
1 'polypeptide(L)'
;MATVVGFMDQLYGPMTSLMGAPLPDVDPGAADAPGGNDGIDIYLLSDGEYVDRDGHRHRISPGAVATTFDANIHDTTSSGYILVGRGRLGGTDAAKADIAHEFFHVLQDAHDASLRGPSVGGHPTPDWFTEASAVWAEFQFVPEARAGEVYGRFTKVFSKSDLSLFASGALGTPASRHMYASFVWPLFMEQQRGALGIQTAWRSLEGVTDPAAELRVLNGVLGFSTYYHEFAAEALDIAGIAPSFQQVDRNFPTTMPHLMVDATLPAQDPEDGPYVLEERGLNPLAAHYERLRLSPGTRQLQIGLDGLHDPQDWDVDAVVHRGGAWQNVRLLAGAASICDAQRVDRVYLVLANHSVAATVKGRVTLRATTLDCHKAASRTRMPGGSFTETQKGTTTDAYGTTETDDVTAEVHLTLSDAGHFEGNWSLSGTWRYDDQSGGCRLAVLSGSGTFVPDFSSDSPLGAGRLTLFLPGDGKVGFRLELMVLYHPAPCDNPETGADQAFKHDYSDLLEVEGSPIRGRPTDCDMTWSGQHLGISFESHGEVDGCVKPLP
;
A
#
# COMPACT_ATOMS: atom_id res chain seq x y z
N MET A 1 37.71 20.01 -23.15
CA MET A 1 37.00 21.27 -22.86
C MET A 1 35.76 21.42 -23.73
N ALA A 2 35.87 21.52 -25.06
CA ALA A 2 34.71 21.67 -25.96
C ALA A 2 33.61 20.60 -25.75
N THR A 3 33.99 19.34 -25.51
CA THR A 3 33.01 18.25 -25.25
C THR A 3 32.19 18.47 -23.97
N VAL A 4 32.82 18.85 -22.87
CA VAL A 4 32.13 19.04 -21.58
C VAL A 4 31.25 20.27 -21.61
N VAL A 5 31.72 21.36 -22.22
CA VAL A 5 30.88 22.55 -22.48
C VAL A 5 29.66 22.14 -23.31
N GLY A 6 29.86 21.39 -24.40
CA GLY A 6 28.75 20.94 -25.25
C GLY A 6 27.77 20.00 -24.54
N PHE A 7 28.19 19.24 -23.53
CA PHE A 7 27.29 18.48 -22.67
C PHE A 7 26.50 19.39 -21.75
N MET A 8 27.16 20.33 -21.06
CA MET A 8 26.49 21.28 -20.18
C MET A 8 25.51 22.18 -20.91
N ASP A 9 25.81 22.61 -22.14
CA ASP A 9 24.87 23.37 -22.98
C ASP A 9 23.56 22.61 -23.22
N GLN A 10 23.60 21.27 -23.25
CA GLN A 10 22.42 20.41 -23.44
C GLN A 10 21.71 20.10 -22.12
N LEU A 11 22.44 20.01 -21.01
CA LEU A 11 21.93 19.57 -19.71
C LEU A 11 21.42 20.74 -18.85
N TYR A 12 22.12 21.87 -18.85
CA TYR A 12 21.88 22.98 -17.93
C TYR A 12 20.45 23.50 -18.01
N GLY A 13 19.98 23.88 -19.21
CA GLY A 13 18.64 24.42 -19.40
C GLY A 13 17.52 23.47 -18.94
N PRO A 14 17.45 22.23 -19.46
CA PRO A 14 16.42 21.27 -19.07
C PRO A 14 16.42 20.93 -17.57
N MET A 15 17.61 20.66 -17.00
CA MET A 15 17.70 20.25 -15.60
C MET A 15 17.39 21.40 -14.63
N THR A 16 17.87 22.61 -14.91
CA THR A 16 17.55 23.79 -14.09
C THR A 16 16.11 24.27 -14.27
N SER A 17 15.50 24.02 -15.43
CA SER A 17 14.06 24.26 -15.62
C SER A 17 13.22 23.36 -14.72
N LEU A 18 13.71 22.15 -14.43
CA LEU A 18 13.04 21.21 -13.54
C LEU A 18 13.36 21.46 -12.07
N MET A 19 14.64 21.57 -11.68
CA MET A 19 15.02 21.65 -10.27
C MET A 19 15.09 23.08 -9.74
N GLY A 20 15.33 24.06 -10.62
CA GLY A 20 15.74 25.40 -10.23
C GLY A 20 17.20 25.66 -10.60
N ALA A 21 17.63 26.90 -10.51
CA ALA A 21 19.03 27.25 -10.73
C ALA A 21 19.90 26.72 -9.56
N PRO A 22 21.15 26.31 -9.82
CA PRO A 22 22.08 25.99 -8.74
C PRO A 22 22.34 27.23 -7.87
N LEU A 23 22.73 27.02 -6.61
CA LEU A 23 23.17 28.13 -5.78
C LEU A 23 24.48 28.73 -6.34
N PRO A 24 24.60 30.06 -6.38
CA PRO A 24 25.82 30.73 -6.84
C PRO A 24 27.05 30.31 -6.05
N ASP A 25 28.13 30.05 -6.77
CA ASP A 25 29.44 29.70 -6.22
C ASP A 25 30.27 30.96 -5.91
N VAL A 26 29.73 31.83 -5.03
CA VAL A 26 30.37 33.09 -4.66
C VAL A 26 31.05 32.94 -3.30
N ASP A 27 32.38 32.79 -3.29
CA ASP A 27 33.17 33.07 -2.10
C ASP A 27 33.35 34.59 -1.93
N PRO A 28 32.69 35.25 -0.96
CA PRO A 28 32.79 36.69 -0.76
C PRO A 28 34.21 37.16 -0.38
N GLY A 29 35.13 36.25 -0.05
CA GLY A 29 36.53 36.57 0.25
C GLY A 29 37.48 36.55 -0.94
N ALA A 30 37.04 36.10 -2.12
CA ALA A 30 37.97 35.60 -3.13
C ALA A 30 37.51 35.83 -4.59
N ALA A 31 37.23 37.08 -4.96
CA ALA A 31 36.77 37.47 -6.31
C ALA A 31 37.69 37.03 -7.48
N ASP A 32 38.93 36.61 -7.19
CA ASP A 32 39.90 36.07 -8.16
C ASP A 32 40.31 34.60 -7.86
N ALA A 33 39.66 33.93 -6.90
CA ALA A 33 39.90 32.52 -6.61
C ALA A 33 38.93 31.60 -7.37
N PRO A 34 39.29 30.32 -7.55
CA PRO A 34 38.34 29.32 -8.03
C PRO A 34 37.10 29.30 -7.12
N GLY A 35 35.88 29.40 -7.67
CA GLY A 35 34.63 29.52 -6.90
C GLY A 35 34.27 30.93 -6.40
N GLY A 36 34.51 31.97 -7.20
CA GLY A 36 34.25 33.37 -6.84
C GLY A 36 33.23 34.10 -7.72
N ASN A 37 32.36 33.39 -8.45
CA ASN A 37 31.40 33.97 -9.39
C ASN A 37 29.98 33.39 -9.25
N ASP A 38 29.03 33.87 -10.05
CA ASP A 38 27.63 33.45 -9.95
C ASP A 38 27.30 32.13 -10.67
N GLY A 39 28.29 31.54 -11.36
CA GLY A 39 28.17 30.24 -12.03
C GLY A 39 28.55 29.07 -11.13
N ILE A 40 28.53 27.86 -11.72
CA ILE A 40 29.14 26.66 -11.13
C ILE A 40 30.46 26.37 -11.83
N ASP A 41 31.43 25.84 -11.10
CA ASP A 41 32.72 25.48 -11.66
C ASP A 41 32.77 24.02 -12.13
N ILE A 42 33.45 23.79 -13.26
CA ILE A 42 33.78 22.45 -13.75
C ILE A 42 35.27 22.37 -14.07
N TYR A 43 35.98 21.52 -13.35
CA TYR A 43 37.42 21.36 -13.47
C TYR A 43 37.77 20.12 -14.28
N LEU A 44 38.59 20.28 -15.33
CA LEU A 44 39.03 19.17 -16.18
C LEU A 44 40.41 18.68 -15.79
N LEU A 45 40.47 17.53 -15.11
CA LEU A 45 41.68 17.00 -14.50
C LEU A 45 42.23 15.80 -15.27
N SER A 46 43.55 15.72 -15.40
CA SER A 46 44.27 14.51 -15.80
C SER A 46 44.40 13.55 -14.60
N ASP A 47 44.74 12.29 -14.86
CA ASP A 47 44.97 11.30 -13.81
C ASP A 47 46.03 11.78 -12.81
N GLY A 48 45.65 11.85 -11.54
CA GLY A 48 46.52 12.31 -10.46
C GLY A 48 46.64 13.84 -10.32
N GLU A 49 45.91 14.62 -11.11
CA GLU A 49 45.73 16.06 -10.85
C GLU A 49 44.73 16.28 -9.71
N TYR A 50 44.85 17.45 -9.06
CA TYR A 50 44.01 17.86 -7.93
C TYR A 50 43.59 19.33 -8.13
N VAL A 51 42.49 19.71 -7.48
CA VAL A 51 42.07 21.10 -7.30
C VAL A 51 42.19 21.42 -5.81
N ASP A 52 42.85 22.53 -5.49
CA ASP A 52 42.86 23.07 -4.13
C ASP A 52 41.68 24.08 -4.04
N ARG A 53 40.73 23.83 -3.14
CA ARG A 53 39.50 24.61 -2.97
C ARG A 53 39.03 24.56 -1.51
N ASP A 54 38.61 25.69 -0.96
CA ASP A 54 38.19 25.84 0.45
C ASP A 54 39.22 25.32 1.48
N GLY A 55 40.52 25.43 1.14
CA GLY A 55 41.61 24.92 1.98
C GLY A 55 41.79 23.40 1.93
N HIS A 56 41.02 22.71 1.10
CA HIS A 56 41.04 21.27 0.89
C HIS A 56 41.58 20.90 -0.50
N ARG A 57 42.16 19.70 -0.60
CA ARG A 57 42.68 19.17 -1.86
C ARG A 57 41.79 18.06 -2.38
N HIS A 58 41.14 18.31 -3.51
CA HIS A 58 40.18 17.42 -4.13
C HIS A 58 40.75 16.76 -5.38
N ARG A 59 40.39 15.50 -5.61
CA ARG A 59 40.64 14.78 -6.86
C ARG A 59 39.43 13.94 -7.21
N ILE A 60 39.35 13.56 -8.48
CA ILE A 60 38.38 12.58 -8.96
C ILE A 60 38.65 11.26 -8.25
N SER A 61 37.58 10.63 -7.77
CA SER A 61 37.66 9.31 -7.15
C SER A 61 38.21 8.28 -8.15
N PRO A 62 39.12 7.37 -7.73
CA PRO A 62 39.67 6.37 -8.64
C PRO A 62 38.56 5.57 -9.36
N GLY A 63 38.58 5.60 -10.69
CA GLY A 63 37.59 4.90 -11.52
C GLY A 63 36.42 5.76 -12.00
N ALA A 64 36.09 6.85 -11.31
CA ALA A 64 35.00 7.77 -11.68
C ALA A 64 35.35 8.61 -12.92
N VAL A 65 34.33 8.99 -13.69
CA VAL A 65 34.47 9.94 -14.80
C VAL A 65 34.32 11.37 -14.31
N ALA A 66 33.38 11.60 -13.40
CA ALA A 66 33.16 12.87 -12.74
C ALA A 66 32.89 12.67 -11.24
N THR A 67 32.97 13.75 -10.46
CA THR A 67 32.64 13.76 -9.02
C THR A 67 32.25 15.18 -8.62
N THR A 68 31.14 15.32 -7.91
CA THR A 68 30.66 16.58 -7.33
C THR A 68 31.23 16.81 -5.94
N PHE A 69 31.46 18.07 -5.60
CA PHE A 69 31.80 18.52 -4.27
C PHE A 69 30.91 19.71 -3.91
N ASP A 70 30.48 19.72 -2.66
CA ASP A 70 29.78 20.83 -2.01
C ASP A 70 30.74 22.02 -1.82
N ALA A 71 30.19 23.23 -1.96
CA ALA A 71 30.91 24.49 -1.73
C ALA A 71 29.97 25.55 -1.16
N ASN A 72 30.50 26.54 -0.42
CA ASN A 72 29.72 27.62 0.18
C ASN A 72 28.46 27.12 0.93
N ILE A 73 28.65 26.17 1.84
CA ILE A 73 27.55 25.56 2.61
C ILE A 73 26.91 26.62 3.52
N HIS A 74 25.60 26.81 3.35
CA HIS A 74 24.76 27.71 4.13
C HIS A 74 23.59 26.92 4.72
N ASP A 75 23.60 26.75 6.04
CA ASP A 75 22.67 25.91 6.79
C ASP A 75 22.62 24.47 6.25
N THR A 76 21.57 24.11 5.52
CA THR A 76 21.39 22.79 4.89
C THR A 76 21.57 22.82 3.38
N THR A 77 21.83 23.97 2.77
CA THR A 77 22.02 24.10 1.32
C THR A 77 23.47 24.37 0.98
N SER A 78 23.89 24.07 -0.24
CA SER A 78 25.20 24.46 -0.74
C SER A 78 25.21 24.74 -2.24
N SER A 79 26.17 25.55 -2.66
CA SER A 79 26.62 25.51 -4.06
C SER A 79 27.45 24.24 -4.29
N GLY A 80 27.93 24.03 -5.51
CA GLY A 80 28.79 22.89 -5.80
C GLY A 80 29.59 23.06 -7.08
N TYR A 81 30.60 22.22 -7.23
CA TYR A 81 31.45 22.16 -8.41
C TYR A 81 31.75 20.72 -8.80
N ILE A 82 32.09 20.52 -10.07
CA ILE A 82 32.30 19.18 -10.64
C ILE A 82 33.75 19.01 -11.06
N LEU A 83 34.38 17.91 -10.66
CA LEU A 83 35.66 17.47 -11.20
C LEU A 83 35.41 16.43 -12.30
N VAL A 84 36.01 16.61 -13.49
CA VAL A 84 35.81 15.74 -14.65
C VAL A 84 37.15 15.22 -15.19
N GLY A 85 37.25 13.90 -15.36
CA GLY A 85 38.45 13.23 -15.82
C GLY A 85 38.67 13.38 -17.31
N ARG A 86 39.70 14.12 -17.71
CA ARG A 86 40.02 14.41 -19.12
C ARG A 86 40.21 13.14 -19.94
N GLY A 87 40.86 12.12 -19.38
CA GLY A 87 41.10 10.83 -20.03
C GLY A 87 39.86 9.96 -20.17
N ARG A 88 38.74 10.33 -19.54
CA ARG A 88 37.51 9.53 -19.49
C ARG A 88 36.38 10.05 -20.38
N LEU A 89 36.60 11.17 -21.09
CA LEU A 89 35.64 11.77 -22.01
C LEU A 89 35.50 11.05 -23.37
N GLY A 90 36.23 9.95 -23.59
CA GLY A 90 36.26 9.22 -24.86
C GLY A 90 35.00 8.40 -25.15
N GLY A 91 34.22 8.02 -24.13
CA GLY A 91 32.89 7.44 -24.29
C GLY A 91 31.84 8.54 -24.10
N THR A 92 31.38 9.14 -25.20
CA THR A 92 30.60 10.39 -25.16
C THR A 92 29.33 10.26 -24.33
N ASP A 93 28.61 9.16 -24.49
CA ASP A 93 27.28 9.03 -23.91
C ASP A 93 27.37 8.68 -22.42
N ALA A 94 28.27 7.76 -22.07
CA ALA A 94 28.59 7.42 -20.67
C ALA A 94 29.12 8.65 -19.91
N ALA A 95 30.06 9.39 -20.50
CA ALA A 95 30.58 10.60 -19.89
C ALA A 95 29.52 11.70 -19.75
N LYS A 96 28.58 11.81 -20.70
CA LYS A 96 27.45 12.73 -20.60
C LYS A 96 26.47 12.31 -19.50
N ALA A 97 26.20 11.01 -19.35
CA ALA A 97 25.39 10.47 -18.25
C ALA A 97 26.03 10.77 -16.89
N ASP A 98 27.33 10.49 -16.73
CA ASP A 98 28.06 10.82 -15.50
C ASP A 98 28.01 12.33 -15.20
N ILE A 99 28.17 13.19 -16.21
CA ILE A 99 28.06 14.64 -16.01
C ILE A 99 26.62 15.06 -15.66
N ALA A 100 25.59 14.39 -16.19
CA ALA A 100 24.22 14.63 -15.79
C ALA A 100 23.95 14.18 -14.34
N HIS A 101 24.49 13.04 -13.92
CA HIS A 101 24.45 12.55 -12.54
C HIS A 101 25.07 13.58 -11.58
N GLU A 102 26.32 13.98 -11.86
CA GLU A 102 27.04 14.94 -11.03
C GLU A 102 26.41 16.34 -11.04
N PHE A 103 25.94 16.83 -12.19
CA PHE A 103 25.24 18.11 -12.22
C PHE A 103 23.91 18.06 -11.46
N PHE A 104 23.24 16.91 -11.43
CA PHE A 104 22.04 16.75 -10.62
C PHE A 104 22.36 16.86 -9.12
N HIS A 105 23.50 16.33 -8.65
CA HIS A 105 23.95 16.55 -7.27
C HIS A 105 24.09 18.03 -6.92
N VAL A 106 24.67 18.85 -7.80
CA VAL A 106 24.76 20.31 -7.58
C VAL A 106 23.37 20.96 -7.42
N LEU A 107 22.35 20.44 -8.13
CA LEU A 107 20.97 20.92 -8.01
C LEU A 107 20.28 20.39 -6.76
N GLN A 108 20.58 19.17 -6.33
CA GLN A 108 20.10 18.60 -5.07
C GLN A 108 20.66 19.38 -3.87
N ASP A 109 21.95 19.70 -3.89
CA ASP A 109 22.64 20.47 -2.86
C ASP A 109 22.04 21.88 -2.68
N ALA A 110 21.48 22.46 -3.74
CA ALA A 110 20.76 23.73 -3.68
C ALA A 110 19.43 23.63 -2.89
N HIS A 111 18.87 22.43 -2.74
CA HIS A 111 17.69 22.15 -1.90
C HIS A 111 18.09 21.63 -0.52
N ASP A 112 18.91 20.57 -0.47
CA ASP A 112 19.42 20.02 0.77
C ASP A 112 20.70 19.21 0.55
N ALA A 113 21.83 19.80 0.95
CA ALA A 113 23.15 19.20 0.99
C ALA A 113 23.45 18.48 2.32
N SER A 114 22.49 18.39 3.26
CA SER A 114 22.67 17.80 4.58
C SER A 114 22.24 16.32 4.67
N LEU A 115 21.50 15.83 3.68
CA LEU A 115 21.10 14.42 3.59
C LEU A 115 22.32 13.51 3.49
N ARG A 116 22.39 12.51 4.38
CA ARG A 116 23.48 11.54 4.45
C ARG A 116 22.93 10.17 4.82
N GLY A 117 23.48 9.13 4.20
CA GLY A 117 23.26 7.75 4.58
C GLY A 117 23.93 7.39 5.92
N PRO A 118 23.75 6.14 6.40
CA PRO A 118 24.33 5.68 7.65
C PRO A 118 25.86 5.72 7.62
N SER A 119 26.48 6.01 8.76
CA SER A 119 27.94 5.95 8.89
C SER A 119 28.44 4.51 8.93
N VAL A 120 29.33 4.13 8.01
CA VAL A 120 29.96 2.80 7.95
C VAL A 120 31.45 2.96 8.24
N GLY A 121 31.93 2.33 9.32
CA GLY A 121 33.34 2.44 9.73
C GLY A 121 33.75 3.86 10.15
N GLY A 122 32.81 4.69 10.58
CA GLY A 122 33.05 6.09 10.96
C GLY A 122 33.00 7.09 9.81
N HIS A 123 32.73 6.64 8.58
CA HIS A 123 32.56 7.50 7.41
C HIS A 123 31.09 7.57 7.01
N PRO A 124 30.52 8.77 6.77
CA PRO A 124 29.17 8.89 6.24
C PRO A 124 29.11 8.21 4.86
N THR A 125 27.98 7.58 4.58
CA THR A 125 27.71 7.04 3.24
C THR A 125 26.78 7.99 2.49
N PRO A 126 26.78 7.96 1.15
CA PRO A 126 25.78 8.69 0.39
C PRO A 126 24.37 8.24 0.79
N ASP A 127 23.43 9.17 0.74
CA ASP A 127 22.03 8.90 0.97
C ASP A 127 21.40 8.19 -0.26
N TRP A 128 20.42 7.32 0.01
CA TRP A 128 19.84 6.47 -1.03
C TRP A 128 19.07 7.29 -2.08
N PHE A 129 18.25 8.25 -1.65
CA PHE A 129 17.37 9.00 -2.54
C PHE A 129 18.16 10.03 -3.35
N THR A 130 19.17 10.62 -2.71
CA THR A 130 20.20 11.46 -3.34
C THR A 130 20.79 10.76 -4.57
N GLU A 131 21.31 9.54 -4.39
CA GLU A 131 21.98 8.81 -5.47
C GLU A 131 20.99 8.17 -6.45
N ALA A 132 19.85 7.66 -5.97
CA ALA A 132 18.80 7.11 -6.81
C ALA A 132 18.22 8.15 -7.76
N SER A 133 17.97 9.37 -7.29
CA SER A 133 17.42 10.44 -8.14
C SER A 133 18.47 11.05 -9.08
N ALA A 134 19.76 11.01 -8.74
CA ALA A 134 20.83 11.34 -9.67
C ALA A 134 20.95 10.33 -10.82
N VAL A 135 20.81 9.03 -10.55
CA VAL A 135 20.71 8.00 -11.61
C VAL A 135 19.43 8.16 -12.45
N TRP A 136 18.32 8.57 -11.82
CA TRP A 136 17.12 8.94 -12.59
C TRP A 136 17.37 10.13 -13.52
N ALA A 137 18.22 11.10 -13.14
CA ALA A 137 18.62 12.17 -14.04
C ALA A 137 19.46 11.66 -15.23
N GLU A 138 20.34 10.65 -15.04
CA GLU A 138 21.00 9.96 -16.16
C GLU A 138 19.95 9.41 -17.14
N PHE A 139 18.93 8.72 -16.61
CA PHE A 139 17.82 8.18 -17.41
C PHE A 139 17.08 9.30 -18.14
N GLN A 140 16.70 10.36 -17.44
CA GLN A 140 15.79 11.36 -17.99
C GLN A 140 16.44 12.27 -19.03
N PHE A 141 17.67 12.72 -18.76
CA PHE A 141 18.32 13.77 -19.56
C PHE A 141 19.34 13.25 -20.56
N VAL A 142 19.70 11.95 -20.50
CA VAL A 142 20.65 11.31 -21.41
C VAL A 142 20.08 10.01 -22.00
N PRO A 143 18.99 10.08 -22.79
CA PRO A 143 18.31 8.89 -23.30
C PRO A 143 19.21 7.95 -24.11
N GLU A 144 20.21 8.51 -24.82
CA GLU A 144 21.21 7.75 -25.58
C GLU A 144 22.08 6.82 -24.70
N ALA A 145 22.25 7.13 -23.41
CA ALA A 145 23.10 6.36 -22.49
C ALA A 145 22.34 5.27 -21.71
N ARG A 146 20.99 5.29 -21.70
CA ARG A 146 20.14 4.42 -20.85
C ARG A 146 20.53 2.94 -20.91
N ALA A 147 20.75 2.43 -22.13
CA ALA A 147 21.05 1.01 -22.35
C ALA A 147 22.42 0.58 -21.80
N GLY A 148 23.41 1.47 -21.85
CA GLY A 148 24.77 1.21 -21.37
C GLY A 148 24.92 1.40 -19.87
N GLU A 149 24.33 2.49 -19.34
CA GLU A 149 24.66 2.99 -17.99
C GLU A 149 23.55 2.70 -16.96
N VAL A 150 22.27 2.82 -17.36
CA VAL A 150 21.14 2.81 -16.40
C VAL A 150 20.51 1.42 -16.27
N TYR A 151 20.17 0.79 -17.39
CA TYR A 151 19.39 -0.46 -17.44
C TYR A 151 20.04 -1.63 -16.69
N GLY A 152 21.37 -1.67 -16.65
CA GLY A 152 22.12 -2.66 -15.88
C GLY A 152 21.83 -2.59 -14.38
N ARG A 153 21.54 -1.41 -13.84
CA ARG A 153 21.23 -1.22 -12.41
C ARG A 153 19.92 -1.90 -12.04
N PHE A 154 18.88 -1.77 -12.85
CA PHE A 154 17.64 -2.51 -12.63
C PHE A 154 17.81 -4.02 -12.83
N THR A 155 18.32 -4.43 -13.99
CA THR A 155 18.33 -5.84 -14.41
C THR A 155 19.31 -6.73 -13.65
N LYS A 156 20.41 -6.15 -13.13
CA LYS A 156 21.48 -6.89 -12.46
C LYS A 156 21.56 -6.63 -10.96
N VAL A 157 20.98 -5.53 -10.47
CA VAL A 157 21.07 -5.14 -9.05
C VAL A 157 19.70 -5.07 -8.41
N PHE A 158 18.84 -4.10 -8.76
CA PHE A 158 17.55 -3.90 -8.08
C PHE A 158 16.68 -5.15 -8.13
N SER A 159 16.43 -5.68 -9.33
CA SER A 159 15.61 -6.88 -9.53
C SER A 159 16.19 -8.14 -8.88
N LYS A 160 17.45 -8.11 -8.41
CA LYS A 160 18.15 -9.26 -7.80
C LYS A 160 18.35 -9.13 -6.30
N SER A 161 17.85 -8.06 -5.69
CA SER A 161 18.09 -7.72 -4.30
C SER A 161 16.85 -7.91 -3.45
N ASP A 162 17.05 -8.25 -2.19
CA ASP A 162 16.04 -8.33 -1.11
C ASP A 162 16.21 -7.19 -0.08
N LEU A 163 17.00 -6.18 -0.45
CA LEU A 163 17.29 -5.03 0.40
C LEU A 163 16.09 -4.07 0.41
N SER A 164 15.97 -3.33 1.50
CA SER A 164 15.07 -2.16 1.57
C SER A 164 15.41 -1.18 0.45
N LEU A 165 14.39 -0.54 -0.11
CA LEU A 165 14.50 0.53 -1.10
C LEU A 165 15.51 1.60 -0.68
N PHE A 166 15.53 1.93 0.60
CA PHE A 166 16.40 2.94 1.18
C PHE A 166 17.75 2.40 1.71
N ALA A 167 18.15 1.19 1.29
CA ALA A 167 19.41 0.62 1.73
C ALA A 167 20.60 1.41 1.16
N SER A 168 21.35 2.02 2.07
CA SER A 168 22.56 2.79 1.79
C SER A 168 23.80 2.07 2.34
N GLY A 169 24.97 2.30 1.76
CA GLY A 169 26.20 1.69 2.24
C GLY A 169 27.47 2.24 1.59
N ALA A 170 28.61 1.80 2.12
CA ALA A 170 29.92 2.24 1.62
C ALA A 170 30.13 1.83 0.16
N LEU A 171 30.84 2.66 -0.61
CA LEU A 171 31.13 2.42 -2.02
C LEU A 171 31.70 1.00 -2.24
N GLY A 172 31.19 0.32 -3.26
CA GLY A 172 31.59 -1.05 -3.62
C GLY A 172 30.87 -2.16 -2.84
N THR A 173 30.04 -1.84 -1.85
CA THR A 173 29.19 -2.82 -1.17
C THR A 173 27.92 -3.15 -1.98
N PRO A 174 27.23 -4.27 -1.70
CA PRO A 174 25.91 -4.53 -2.27
C PRO A 174 24.90 -3.40 -2.00
N ALA A 175 24.89 -2.84 -0.79
CA ALA A 175 24.00 -1.74 -0.42
C ALA A 175 24.28 -0.46 -1.23
N SER A 176 25.54 -0.09 -1.41
CA SER A 176 25.89 1.05 -2.28
C SER A 176 25.36 0.85 -3.71
N ARG A 177 25.54 -0.34 -4.31
CA ARG A 177 25.01 -0.62 -5.65
C ARG A 177 23.49 -0.59 -5.69
N HIS A 178 22.83 -1.08 -4.63
CA HIS A 178 21.38 -1.09 -4.50
C HIS A 178 20.79 0.33 -4.41
N MET A 179 21.45 1.23 -3.68
CA MET A 179 21.09 2.65 -3.62
C MET A 179 21.01 3.28 -5.03
N TYR A 180 22.05 3.14 -5.86
CA TYR A 180 21.99 3.60 -7.26
C TYR A 180 20.89 2.88 -8.06
N ALA A 181 20.69 1.59 -7.80
CA ALA A 181 19.69 0.78 -8.50
C ALA A 181 18.24 1.10 -8.08
N SER A 182 18.06 1.79 -6.96
CA SER A 182 16.76 2.24 -6.45
C SER A 182 16.22 3.44 -7.22
N PHE A 183 16.92 3.92 -8.28
CA PHE A 183 16.42 4.91 -9.25
C PHE A 183 15.06 4.53 -9.86
N VAL A 184 14.70 3.25 -9.84
CA VAL A 184 13.39 2.77 -10.28
C VAL A 184 12.24 3.32 -9.44
N TRP A 185 12.48 3.72 -8.19
CA TRP A 185 11.47 4.43 -7.40
C TRP A 185 11.25 5.87 -7.89
N PRO A 186 12.27 6.72 -8.07
CA PRO A 186 12.12 7.98 -8.81
C PRO A 186 11.46 7.83 -10.19
N LEU A 187 11.81 6.78 -10.96
CA LEU A 187 11.14 6.48 -12.23
C LEU A 187 9.64 6.20 -12.04
N PHE A 188 9.29 5.41 -11.02
CA PHE A 188 7.89 5.16 -10.66
C PHE A 188 7.18 6.44 -10.18
N MET A 189 7.85 7.30 -9.41
CA MET A 189 7.32 8.62 -9.04
C MET A 189 7.03 9.48 -10.29
N GLU A 190 7.90 9.43 -11.30
CA GLU A 190 7.65 10.09 -12.58
C GLU A 190 6.44 9.49 -13.32
N GLN A 191 6.23 8.17 -13.28
CA GLN A 191 5.03 7.56 -13.86
C GLN A 191 3.75 8.07 -13.21
N GLN A 192 3.75 8.20 -11.87
CA GLN A 192 2.57 8.58 -11.11
C GLN A 192 2.30 10.09 -11.11
N ARG A 193 3.35 10.92 -11.14
CA ARG A 193 3.27 12.38 -10.90
C ARG A 193 3.97 13.22 -11.94
N GLY A 194 4.57 12.61 -12.97
CA GLY A 194 5.49 13.27 -13.89
C GLY A 194 6.82 13.65 -13.21
N ALA A 195 7.76 14.20 -13.99
CA ALA A 195 9.06 14.64 -13.46
C ALA A 195 8.95 15.69 -12.33
N LEU A 196 7.85 16.45 -12.27
CA LEU A 196 7.56 17.39 -11.18
C LEU A 196 7.40 16.70 -9.81
N GLY A 197 7.09 15.40 -9.78
CA GLY A 197 7.11 14.61 -8.55
C GLY A 197 8.50 14.58 -7.89
N ILE A 198 9.57 14.53 -8.70
CA ILE A 198 10.96 14.57 -8.21
C ILE A 198 11.31 15.96 -7.69
N GLN A 199 10.95 17.03 -8.40
CA GLN A 199 11.10 18.40 -7.91
C GLN A 199 10.37 18.60 -6.58
N THR A 200 9.14 18.10 -6.47
CA THR A 200 8.32 18.22 -5.26
C THR A 200 8.97 17.49 -4.08
N ALA A 201 9.55 16.32 -4.31
CA ALA A 201 10.30 15.59 -3.30
C ALA A 201 11.48 16.40 -2.76
N TRP A 202 12.34 16.90 -3.64
CA TRP A 202 13.51 17.68 -3.23
C TRP A 202 13.16 18.98 -2.51
N ARG A 203 12.16 19.72 -3.00
CA ARG A 203 11.66 20.90 -2.26
C ARG A 203 11.10 20.57 -0.89
N SER A 204 10.47 19.41 -0.74
CA SER A 204 9.90 18.98 0.54
C SER A 204 10.98 18.48 1.50
N LEU A 205 12.17 18.14 0.99
CA LEU A 205 13.32 17.70 1.76
C LEU A 205 14.18 18.86 2.28
N GLU A 206 13.91 20.11 1.88
CA GLU A 206 14.65 21.28 2.36
C GLU A 206 14.62 21.37 3.90
N GLY A 207 15.79 21.30 4.52
CA GLY A 207 15.98 21.35 5.97
C GLY A 207 15.88 20.00 6.67
N VAL A 208 15.80 18.89 5.93
CA VAL A 208 15.68 17.54 6.48
C VAL A 208 17.05 16.93 6.70
N THR A 209 17.38 16.64 7.96
CA THR A 209 18.71 16.15 8.33
C THR A 209 18.75 14.71 8.83
N ASP A 210 17.59 14.07 9.06
CA ASP A 210 17.51 12.71 9.60
C ASP A 210 16.79 11.73 8.66
N PRO A 211 17.28 10.48 8.52
CA PRO A 211 16.70 9.51 7.58
C PRO A 211 15.23 9.16 7.83
N ALA A 212 14.77 9.22 9.09
CA ALA A 212 13.37 8.91 9.39
C ALA A 212 12.44 10.05 8.95
N ALA A 213 12.89 11.31 9.05
CA ALA A 213 12.17 12.46 8.51
C ALA A 213 12.14 12.45 6.98
N GLU A 214 13.24 12.09 6.34
CA GLU A 214 13.32 11.93 4.88
C GLU A 214 12.25 10.93 4.38
N LEU A 215 12.17 9.73 4.97
CA LEU A 215 11.15 8.74 4.61
C LEU A 215 9.72 9.25 4.86
N ARG A 216 9.47 10.04 5.92
CA ARG A 216 8.16 10.66 6.15
C ARG A 216 7.81 11.67 5.07
N VAL A 217 8.77 12.47 4.63
CA VAL A 217 8.59 13.45 3.55
C VAL A 217 8.30 12.74 2.23
N LEU A 218 9.09 11.73 1.87
CA LEU A 218 8.91 10.97 0.63
C LEU A 218 7.56 10.25 0.62
N ASN A 219 7.15 9.67 1.76
CA ASN A 219 5.80 9.12 1.95
C ASN A 219 4.70 10.18 1.79
N GLY A 220 4.96 11.44 2.13
CA GLY A 220 4.03 12.55 1.91
C GLY A 220 3.87 12.92 0.44
N VAL A 221 4.91 12.74 -0.38
CA VAL A 221 4.88 13.03 -1.83
C VAL A 221 4.25 11.88 -2.61
N LEU A 222 4.62 10.64 -2.30
CA LEU A 222 4.02 9.44 -2.86
C LEU A 222 3.86 8.39 -1.75
N GLY A 223 2.63 8.24 -1.25
CA GLY A 223 2.31 7.39 -0.09
C GLY A 223 2.70 5.93 -0.28
N PHE A 224 3.64 5.42 0.52
CA PHE A 224 4.09 4.04 0.46
C PHE A 224 2.94 3.06 0.69
N SER A 225 2.07 3.30 1.67
CA SER A 225 0.92 2.43 1.94
C SER A 225 -0.10 2.37 0.80
N THR A 226 -0.09 3.36 -0.09
CA THR A 226 -0.98 3.40 -1.26
C THR A 226 -0.30 2.82 -2.49
N TYR A 227 0.95 3.18 -2.73
CA TYR A 227 1.61 2.98 -4.02
C TYR A 227 2.73 1.95 -4.02
N TYR A 228 3.25 1.55 -2.86
CA TYR A 228 4.42 0.66 -2.83
C TYR A 228 4.12 -0.74 -3.35
N HIS A 229 2.88 -1.23 -3.17
CA HIS A 229 2.44 -2.50 -3.73
C HIS A 229 2.31 -2.45 -5.26
N GLU A 230 1.79 -1.33 -5.80
CA GLU A 230 1.73 -1.09 -7.25
C GLU A 230 3.14 -1.04 -7.85
N PHE A 231 4.05 -0.33 -7.19
CA PHE A 231 5.47 -0.29 -7.54
C PHE A 231 6.09 -1.70 -7.53
N ALA A 232 5.84 -2.49 -6.48
CA ALA A 232 6.35 -3.86 -6.40
C ALA A 232 5.79 -4.76 -7.52
N ALA A 233 4.51 -4.65 -7.82
CA ALA A 233 3.88 -5.40 -8.92
C ALA A 233 4.43 -4.98 -10.28
N GLU A 234 4.74 -3.70 -10.48
CA GLU A 234 5.38 -3.18 -11.69
C GLU A 234 6.85 -3.59 -11.79
N ALA A 235 7.59 -3.59 -10.67
CA ALA A 235 8.99 -4.01 -10.60
C ALA A 235 9.19 -5.52 -10.82
N LEU A 236 8.11 -6.32 -10.84
CA LEU A 236 8.13 -7.67 -11.41
C LEU A 236 8.62 -7.62 -12.87
N ASP A 237 8.24 -6.59 -13.63
CA ASP A 237 8.66 -6.23 -14.99
C ASP A 237 8.93 -7.41 -15.94
N ILE A 238 7.94 -8.32 -16.01
CA ILE A 238 7.94 -9.44 -16.97
C ILE A 238 7.13 -9.02 -18.20
N ALA A 239 7.61 -9.42 -19.38
CA ALA A 239 6.96 -9.10 -20.65
C ALA A 239 5.46 -9.47 -20.68
N GLY A 240 4.63 -8.48 -21.05
CA GLY A 240 3.19 -8.62 -21.20
C GLY A 240 2.37 -8.32 -19.94
N ILE A 241 3.01 -8.03 -18.81
CA ILE A 241 2.35 -7.55 -17.58
C ILE A 241 2.30 -6.02 -17.63
N ALA A 242 1.16 -5.44 -17.29
CA ALA A 242 0.97 -4.00 -17.14
C ALA A 242 0.37 -3.70 -15.75
N PRO A 243 0.69 -2.54 -15.14
CA PRO A 243 1.63 -1.50 -15.61
C PRO A 243 3.09 -1.98 -15.67
N SER A 244 3.92 -1.29 -16.46
CA SER A 244 5.34 -1.60 -16.65
C SER A 244 6.16 -0.35 -16.97
N PHE A 245 7.45 -0.37 -16.61
CA PHE A 245 8.38 0.72 -16.91
C PHE A 245 8.55 0.97 -18.42
N GLN A 246 8.12 0.01 -19.25
CA GLN A 246 8.04 0.17 -20.70
C GLN A 246 7.03 1.23 -21.16
N GLN A 247 6.14 1.68 -20.27
CA GLN A 247 5.23 2.80 -20.51
C GLN A 247 5.99 4.14 -20.54
N VAL A 248 7.07 4.29 -19.77
CA VAL A 248 7.94 5.49 -19.80
C VAL A 248 8.93 5.40 -20.94
N ASP A 249 9.63 4.27 -21.06
CA ASP A 249 10.55 4.00 -22.15
C ASP A 249 10.30 2.61 -22.72
N ARG A 250 9.83 2.53 -23.96
CA ARG A 250 9.55 1.25 -24.64
C ARG A 250 10.74 0.30 -24.71
N ASN A 251 11.97 0.81 -24.57
CA ASN A 251 13.20 0.01 -24.55
C ASN A 251 13.63 -0.42 -23.14
N PHE A 252 12.89 -0.03 -22.10
CA PHE A 252 13.17 -0.46 -20.74
C PHE A 252 13.14 -2.00 -20.68
N PRO A 253 14.18 -2.63 -20.10
CA PRO A 253 14.35 -4.07 -20.21
C PRO A 253 13.49 -4.82 -19.19
N THR A 254 12.67 -5.74 -19.68
CA THR A 254 12.00 -6.72 -18.80
C THR A 254 13.01 -7.71 -18.23
N THR A 255 12.86 -8.08 -16.97
CA THR A 255 13.70 -9.07 -16.30
C THR A 255 12.89 -9.87 -15.30
N MET A 256 13.23 -11.14 -15.08
CA MET A 256 12.65 -11.89 -13.96
C MET A 256 13.32 -11.39 -12.67
N PRO A 257 12.58 -10.99 -11.63
CA PRO A 257 13.19 -10.66 -10.35
C PRO A 257 13.79 -11.89 -9.68
N HIS A 258 14.51 -11.70 -8.59
CA HIS A 258 14.91 -12.78 -7.70
C HIS A 258 13.65 -13.43 -7.12
N LEU A 259 13.41 -14.68 -7.52
CA LEU A 259 12.29 -15.46 -7.03
C LEU A 259 12.69 -16.13 -5.71
N MET A 260 11.89 -15.91 -4.68
CA MET A 260 12.09 -16.51 -3.35
C MET A 260 11.67 -17.99 -3.34
N VAL A 261 10.68 -18.33 -4.17
CA VAL A 261 10.11 -19.64 -4.45
C VAL A 261 9.79 -19.73 -5.94
N ASP A 262 10.14 -20.86 -6.54
CA ASP A 262 9.70 -21.25 -7.87
C ASP A 262 9.21 -22.70 -7.83
N ALA A 263 7.89 -22.87 -7.70
CA ALA A 263 7.29 -24.15 -7.37
C ALA A 263 6.15 -24.53 -8.32
N THR A 264 5.92 -25.83 -8.45
CA THR A 264 4.69 -26.39 -9.02
C THR A 264 3.84 -26.94 -7.88
N LEU A 265 2.64 -26.40 -7.71
CA LEU A 265 1.70 -26.84 -6.69
C LEU A 265 0.95 -28.08 -7.20
N PRO A 266 0.98 -29.21 -6.47
CA PRO A 266 0.18 -30.38 -6.81
C PRO A 266 -1.30 -30.07 -6.62
N ALA A 267 -2.16 -30.65 -7.46
CA ALA A 267 -3.59 -30.62 -7.23
C ALA A 267 -3.91 -31.61 -6.08
N GLN A 268 -4.39 -31.08 -4.96
CA GLN A 268 -4.61 -31.79 -3.71
C GLN A 268 -6.09 -31.95 -3.39
N ASP A 269 -6.42 -32.93 -2.55
CA ASP A 269 -7.69 -32.96 -1.85
C ASP A 269 -7.66 -31.89 -0.73
N PRO A 270 -8.77 -31.19 -0.42
CA PRO A 270 -8.81 -30.28 0.72
C PRO A 270 -8.32 -30.85 2.05
N GLU A 271 -8.34 -32.17 2.23
CA GLU A 271 -7.85 -32.83 3.46
C GLU A 271 -6.31 -32.92 3.55
N ASP A 272 -5.57 -32.77 2.44
CA ASP A 272 -4.10 -32.98 2.38
C ASP A 272 -3.27 -31.87 3.07
N GLY A 273 -3.93 -30.87 3.67
CA GLY A 273 -3.29 -29.71 4.29
C GLY A 273 -2.74 -28.69 3.28
N PRO A 274 -2.38 -27.47 3.72
CA PRO A 274 -1.80 -26.47 2.82
C PRO A 274 -0.32 -26.71 2.55
N TYR A 275 0.13 -26.33 1.35
CA TYR A 275 1.52 -26.05 1.09
C TYR A 275 1.89 -24.74 1.81
N VAL A 276 2.84 -24.79 2.74
CA VAL A 276 3.22 -23.63 3.55
C VAL A 276 4.52 -23.07 2.99
N LEU A 277 4.51 -21.81 2.56
CA LEU A 277 5.75 -21.10 2.27
C LEU A 277 6.51 -20.85 3.58
N GLU A 278 7.82 -21.00 3.55
CA GLU A 278 8.66 -20.73 4.72
C GLU A 278 8.42 -19.30 5.23
N GLU A 279 8.33 -19.16 6.56
CA GLU A 279 8.23 -17.85 7.19
C GLU A 279 9.51 -17.06 6.91
N ARG A 280 9.38 -15.89 6.29
CA ARG A 280 10.50 -15.01 5.97
C ARG A 280 10.19 -13.59 6.42
N GLY A 281 11.23 -12.93 6.92
CA GLY A 281 11.15 -11.49 7.19
C GLY A 281 11.21 -10.74 5.87
N LEU A 282 10.29 -9.81 5.65
CA LEU A 282 10.30 -8.87 4.54
C LEU A 282 10.78 -7.52 5.06
N ASN A 283 11.93 -7.05 4.57
CA ASN A 283 12.53 -5.80 5.03
C ASN A 283 11.58 -4.60 4.78
N PRO A 284 11.68 -3.50 5.58
CA PRO A 284 10.92 -2.27 5.32
C PRO A 284 11.13 -1.79 3.88
N LEU A 285 10.07 -1.36 3.20
CA LEU A 285 10.11 -0.98 1.79
C LEU A 285 10.89 -1.98 0.93
N ALA A 286 10.52 -3.26 1.02
CA ALA A 286 11.08 -4.33 0.17
C ALA A 286 9.95 -5.21 -0.39
N ALA A 287 10.27 -5.95 -1.45
CA ALA A 287 9.32 -6.87 -2.08
C ALA A 287 9.93 -8.26 -2.30
N HIS A 288 9.12 -9.30 -2.11
CA HIS A 288 9.45 -10.68 -2.46
C HIS A 288 8.52 -11.18 -3.56
N TYR A 289 9.07 -12.04 -4.43
CA TYR A 289 8.38 -12.56 -5.59
C TYR A 289 8.37 -14.09 -5.56
N GLU A 290 7.19 -14.68 -5.65
CA GLU A 290 7.00 -16.12 -5.72
C GLU A 290 6.43 -16.51 -7.08
N ARG A 291 7.01 -17.49 -7.75
CA ARG A 291 6.47 -18.06 -8.99
C ARG A 291 5.82 -19.41 -8.71
N LEU A 292 4.52 -19.50 -8.99
CA LEU A 292 3.73 -20.70 -8.80
C LEU A 292 3.20 -21.21 -10.15
N ARG A 293 3.36 -22.51 -10.40
CA ARG A 293 2.70 -23.23 -11.50
C ARG A 293 1.66 -24.17 -10.90
N LEU A 294 0.48 -24.26 -11.51
CA LEU A 294 -0.58 -25.12 -11.02
C LEU A 294 -0.57 -26.44 -11.79
N SER A 295 -0.66 -27.56 -11.08
CA SER A 295 -0.73 -28.87 -11.73
C SER A 295 -2.04 -29.03 -12.50
N PRO A 296 -2.05 -29.82 -13.58
CA PRO A 296 -3.29 -30.17 -14.28
C PRO A 296 -4.35 -30.71 -13.31
N GLY A 297 -5.61 -30.28 -13.50
CA GLY A 297 -6.72 -30.68 -12.64
C GLY A 297 -6.95 -29.78 -11.42
N THR A 298 -6.06 -28.82 -11.14
CA THR A 298 -6.34 -27.75 -10.17
C THR A 298 -7.53 -26.92 -10.66
N ARG A 299 -8.54 -26.74 -9.80
CA ARG A 299 -9.75 -25.96 -10.09
C ARG A 299 -9.88 -24.71 -9.22
N GLN A 300 -9.23 -24.72 -8.06
CA GLN A 300 -9.14 -23.58 -7.17
C GLN A 300 -7.72 -23.48 -6.60
N LEU A 301 -7.18 -22.26 -6.55
CA LEU A 301 -6.02 -21.92 -5.72
C LEU A 301 -6.49 -21.06 -4.55
N GLN A 302 -6.32 -21.56 -3.33
CA GLN A 302 -6.54 -20.78 -2.10
C GLN A 302 -5.20 -20.27 -1.59
N ILE A 303 -5.18 -19.00 -1.19
CA ILE A 303 -4.01 -18.31 -0.67
C ILE A 303 -4.41 -17.80 0.72
N GLY A 304 -3.90 -18.43 1.76
CA GLY A 304 -4.05 -17.98 3.13
C GLY A 304 -2.85 -17.14 3.55
N LEU A 305 -3.12 -16.10 4.33
CA LEU A 305 -2.11 -15.16 4.82
C LEU A 305 -1.88 -15.33 6.33
N ASP A 306 -1.91 -16.58 6.79
CA ASP A 306 -1.87 -16.95 8.21
C ASP A 306 -0.57 -16.44 8.88
N GLY A 307 -0.70 -15.67 9.95
CA GLY A 307 0.43 -15.11 10.68
C GLY A 307 0.97 -13.79 10.11
N LEU A 308 0.53 -13.37 8.91
CA LEU A 308 0.73 -12.01 8.44
C LEU A 308 -0.38 -11.13 9.03
N HIS A 309 -0.29 -10.91 10.35
CA HIS A 309 -1.22 -10.08 11.08
C HIS A 309 -0.80 -8.62 10.97
N ASP A 310 -1.79 -7.74 10.78
CA ASP A 310 -1.68 -6.29 10.55
C ASP A 310 -1.49 -5.88 9.06
N PRO A 311 -2.58 -5.74 8.28
CA PRO A 311 -2.52 -5.28 6.89
C PRO A 311 -2.11 -3.81 6.76
N GLN A 312 -1.79 -3.11 7.85
CA GLN A 312 -1.36 -1.71 7.83
C GLN A 312 0.09 -1.50 7.39
N ASP A 313 0.87 -2.58 7.24
CA ASP A 313 2.30 -2.50 6.94
C ASP A 313 2.71 -3.22 5.63
N TRP A 314 1.80 -3.97 4.99
CA TRP A 314 2.14 -4.77 3.82
C TRP A 314 0.94 -5.12 2.94
N ASP A 315 1.22 -5.52 1.71
CA ASP A 315 0.25 -5.94 0.70
C ASP A 315 0.67 -7.25 0.03
N VAL A 316 -0.32 -7.98 -0.51
CA VAL A 316 -0.08 -9.08 -1.46
C VAL A 316 -0.87 -8.86 -2.72
N ASP A 317 -0.17 -8.93 -3.84
CA ASP A 317 -0.76 -8.98 -5.17
C ASP A 317 -0.51 -10.35 -5.79
N ALA A 318 -1.52 -10.88 -6.49
CA ALA A 318 -1.39 -12.07 -7.32
C ALA A 318 -1.48 -11.68 -8.79
N VAL A 319 -0.37 -11.78 -9.50
CA VAL A 319 -0.31 -11.56 -10.95
C VAL A 319 -0.50 -12.89 -11.66
N VAL A 320 -1.72 -13.11 -12.17
CA VAL A 320 -2.22 -14.38 -12.68
C VAL A 320 -2.19 -14.38 -14.20
N HIS A 321 -1.57 -15.40 -14.79
CA HIS A 321 -1.71 -15.67 -16.22
C HIS A 321 -2.89 -16.62 -16.42
N ARG A 322 -3.96 -16.14 -17.07
CA ARG A 322 -5.19 -16.89 -17.31
C ARG A 322 -5.60 -16.76 -18.77
N GLY A 323 -5.71 -17.88 -19.47
CA GLY A 323 -6.20 -17.90 -20.85
C GLY A 323 -5.37 -17.05 -21.83
N GLY A 324 -4.07 -16.88 -21.58
CA GLY A 324 -3.17 -16.08 -22.43
C GLY A 324 -3.10 -14.59 -22.09
N ALA A 325 -3.77 -14.15 -21.02
CA ALA A 325 -3.72 -12.77 -20.55
C ALA A 325 -3.24 -12.71 -19.08
N TRP A 326 -2.58 -11.61 -18.73
CA TRP A 326 -2.18 -11.30 -17.36
C TRP A 326 -3.27 -10.49 -16.65
N GLN A 327 -3.52 -10.82 -15.39
CA GLN A 327 -4.46 -10.11 -14.53
C GLN A 327 -3.78 -9.89 -13.17
N ASN A 328 -3.80 -8.66 -12.67
CA ASN A 328 -3.38 -8.38 -11.30
C ASN A 328 -4.60 -8.49 -10.37
N VAL A 329 -4.47 -9.27 -9.31
CA VAL A 329 -5.51 -9.48 -8.29
C VAL A 329 -4.93 -9.08 -6.95
N ARG A 330 -5.36 -7.95 -6.41
CA ARG A 330 -5.01 -7.54 -5.05
C ARG A 330 -5.67 -8.47 -4.04
N LEU A 331 -4.89 -9.01 -3.12
CA LEU A 331 -5.39 -9.89 -2.07
C LEU A 331 -5.61 -9.05 -0.81
N LEU A 332 -6.88 -8.89 -0.43
CA LEU A 332 -7.24 -8.23 0.83
C LEU A 332 -7.03 -9.18 2.01
N ALA A 333 -6.88 -8.62 3.21
CA ALA A 333 -6.58 -9.36 4.43
C ALA A 333 -7.43 -10.63 4.61
N GLY A 334 -6.78 -11.73 5.00
CA GLY A 334 -7.41 -13.02 5.23
C GLY A 334 -7.01 -14.08 4.20
N ALA A 335 -8.00 -14.73 3.59
CA ALA A 335 -7.79 -15.76 2.58
C ALA A 335 -8.39 -15.32 1.24
N ALA A 336 -7.59 -15.43 0.18
CA ALA A 336 -8.03 -15.20 -1.18
C ALA A 336 -8.20 -16.52 -1.94
N SER A 337 -9.06 -16.52 -2.95
CA SER A 337 -9.26 -17.67 -3.83
C SER A 337 -9.24 -17.25 -5.28
N ILE A 338 -8.40 -17.92 -6.08
CA ILE A 338 -8.44 -17.85 -7.54
C ILE A 338 -9.25 -19.06 -8.00
N CYS A 339 -10.50 -18.80 -8.39
CA CYS A 339 -11.37 -19.77 -9.01
C CYS A 339 -10.99 -20.01 -10.48
N ASP A 340 -11.53 -21.06 -11.08
CA ASP A 340 -11.19 -21.48 -12.44
C ASP A 340 -9.69 -21.65 -12.68
N ALA A 341 -8.99 -22.17 -11.67
CA ALA A 341 -7.55 -22.35 -11.69
C ALA A 341 -7.08 -23.31 -12.80
N GLN A 342 -8.00 -24.09 -13.39
CA GLN A 342 -7.72 -24.92 -14.56
C GLN A 342 -7.37 -24.10 -15.82
N ARG A 343 -7.70 -22.81 -15.83
CA ARG A 343 -7.33 -21.87 -16.90
C ARG A 343 -6.07 -21.06 -16.57
N VAL A 344 -5.48 -21.28 -15.40
CA VAL A 344 -4.32 -20.57 -14.88
C VAL A 344 -3.10 -21.46 -15.01
N ASP A 345 -2.13 -21.06 -15.82
CA ASP A 345 -0.87 -21.78 -15.98
C ASP A 345 0.25 -21.18 -15.12
N ARG A 346 0.12 -19.92 -14.70
CA ARG A 346 1.12 -19.25 -13.86
C ARG A 346 0.50 -18.23 -12.92
N VAL A 347 1.03 -18.15 -11.71
CA VAL A 347 0.76 -17.09 -10.74
C VAL A 347 2.10 -16.54 -10.23
N TYR A 348 2.22 -15.23 -10.16
CA TYR A 348 3.24 -14.58 -9.36
C TYR A 348 2.59 -14.00 -8.11
N LEU A 349 3.08 -14.35 -6.93
CA LEU A 349 2.73 -13.63 -5.71
C LEU A 349 3.78 -12.57 -5.45
N VAL A 350 3.32 -11.34 -5.26
CA VAL A 350 4.14 -10.18 -4.94
C VAL A 350 3.80 -9.79 -3.51
N LEU A 351 4.74 -10.01 -2.59
CA LEU A 351 4.60 -9.60 -1.21
C LEU A 351 5.37 -8.29 -1.05
N ALA A 352 4.69 -7.21 -0.69
CA ALA A 352 5.29 -5.88 -0.59
C ALA A 352 5.13 -5.34 0.84
N ASN A 353 6.25 -5.02 1.51
CA ASN A 353 6.23 -4.35 2.80
C ASN A 353 6.30 -2.85 2.57
N HIS A 354 5.21 -2.15 2.83
CA HIS A 354 5.13 -0.70 2.68
C HIS A 354 5.45 0.06 3.98
N SER A 355 5.79 -0.65 5.06
CA SER A 355 6.31 -0.06 6.29
C SER A 355 7.70 0.54 6.07
N VAL A 356 7.96 1.66 6.72
CA VAL A 356 9.27 2.33 6.73
C VAL A 356 10.15 1.92 7.91
N ALA A 357 9.62 1.14 8.86
CA ALA A 357 10.29 0.84 10.11
C ALA A 357 10.33 -0.66 10.45
N ALA A 358 9.25 -1.39 10.18
CA ALA A 358 9.10 -2.76 10.64
C ALA A 358 9.45 -3.78 9.55
N THR A 359 10.25 -4.79 9.91
CA THR A 359 10.31 -6.03 9.13
C THR A 359 9.02 -6.79 9.37
N VAL A 360 8.24 -7.02 8.32
CA VAL A 360 7.03 -7.84 8.39
C VAL A 360 7.43 -9.31 8.41
N LYS A 361 6.80 -10.09 9.28
CA LYS A 361 6.98 -11.54 9.36
C LYS A 361 5.62 -12.21 9.23
N GLY A 362 5.61 -13.36 8.57
CA GLY A 362 4.44 -14.22 8.53
C GLY A 362 4.58 -15.27 7.45
N ARG A 363 3.50 -16.02 7.22
CA ARG A 363 3.50 -17.15 6.29
C ARG A 363 2.41 -16.99 5.26
N VAL A 364 2.71 -17.48 4.06
CA VAL A 364 1.71 -17.68 3.03
C VAL A 364 1.41 -19.18 2.97
N THR A 365 0.14 -19.52 3.07
CA THR A 365 -0.35 -20.88 2.90
C THR A 365 -1.04 -20.98 1.55
N LEU A 366 -0.77 -22.05 0.81
CA LEU A 366 -1.24 -22.27 -0.56
C LEU A 366 -1.94 -23.61 -0.63
N ARG A 367 -3.15 -23.66 -1.21
CA ARG A 367 -3.85 -24.91 -1.52
C ARG A 367 -4.32 -24.87 -2.96
N ALA A 368 -3.69 -25.68 -3.81
CA ALA A 368 -4.19 -25.96 -5.16
C ALA A 368 -5.12 -27.18 -5.08
N THR A 369 -6.43 -26.98 -5.15
CA THR A 369 -7.41 -28.06 -4.96
C THR A 369 -8.09 -28.46 -6.26
N THR A 370 -8.60 -29.69 -6.30
CA THR A 370 -9.44 -30.19 -7.42
C THR A 370 -10.91 -29.79 -7.29
N LEU A 371 -11.30 -29.11 -6.21
CA LEU A 371 -12.67 -28.68 -5.98
C LEU A 371 -12.99 -27.37 -6.68
N ASP A 372 -14.22 -27.28 -7.19
CA ASP A 372 -14.78 -26.01 -7.67
C ASP A 372 -15.06 -25.08 -6.47
N CYS A 373 -14.80 -23.78 -6.62
CA CYS A 373 -15.00 -22.78 -5.54
C CYS A 373 -16.40 -22.88 -4.88
N HIS A 374 -17.46 -23.07 -5.68
CA HIS A 374 -18.83 -23.13 -5.19
C HIS A 374 -19.14 -24.40 -4.38
N LYS A 375 -18.40 -25.51 -4.61
CA LYS A 375 -18.55 -26.75 -3.83
C LYS A 375 -17.65 -26.77 -2.59
N ALA A 376 -16.54 -26.03 -2.62
CA ALA A 376 -15.68 -25.85 -1.46
C ALA A 376 -16.40 -25.08 -0.35
N ALA A 377 -17.12 -23.99 -0.71
CA ALA A 377 -17.93 -23.21 0.22
C ALA A 377 -19.10 -24.00 0.83
N SER A 378 -19.69 -24.97 0.10
CA SER A 378 -20.81 -25.77 0.60
C SER A 378 -20.39 -26.89 1.56
N ARG A 379 -19.10 -27.27 1.61
CA ARG A 379 -18.58 -28.32 2.51
C ARG A 379 -17.90 -27.78 3.76
N THR A 380 -17.44 -26.54 3.74
CA THR A 380 -16.93 -25.87 4.93
C THR A 380 -18.10 -25.27 5.69
N ARG A 381 -18.65 -26.05 6.64
CA ARG A 381 -19.64 -25.67 7.67
C ARG A 381 -20.60 -24.53 7.28
N MET A 382 -21.88 -24.84 7.11
CA MET A 382 -22.94 -23.82 7.14
C MET A 382 -22.63 -22.81 8.27
N PRO A 383 -22.39 -21.52 7.95
CA PRO A 383 -21.99 -20.54 8.94
C PRO A 383 -23.22 -20.22 9.78
N GLY A 384 -23.45 -21.07 10.79
CA GLY A 384 -24.23 -20.69 11.94
C GLY A 384 -23.32 -19.92 12.89
N GLY A 385 -23.63 -18.65 13.13
CA GLY A 385 -22.90 -17.80 14.08
C GLY A 385 -23.83 -17.42 15.23
N SER A 386 -23.33 -17.48 16.46
CA SER A 386 -24.01 -16.90 17.62
C SER A 386 -23.26 -15.65 18.05
N PHE A 387 -23.97 -14.54 18.16
CA PHE A 387 -23.45 -13.29 18.71
C PHE A 387 -24.13 -13.06 20.06
N THR A 388 -23.32 -12.92 21.11
CA THR A 388 -23.80 -12.52 22.44
C THR A 388 -23.18 -11.17 22.75
N GLU A 389 -24.02 -10.16 23.00
CA GLU A 389 -23.59 -8.84 23.45
C GLU A 389 -24.19 -8.56 24.82
N THR A 390 -23.34 -8.27 25.80
CA THR A 390 -23.76 -7.86 27.14
C THR A 390 -23.36 -6.40 27.35
N GLN A 391 -24.34 -5.53 27.61
CA GLN A 391 -24.09 -4.14 27.98
C GLN A 391 -24.34 -3.94 29.47
N LYS A 392 -23.46 -3.15 30.11
CA LYS A 392 -23.59 -2.77 31.52
C LYS A 392 -24.19 -1.37 31.61
N GLY A 393 -25.39 -1.26 32.16
CA GLY A 393 -26.01 0.00 32.54
C GLY A 393 -25.66 0.34 33.97
N THR A 394 -25.18 1.56 34.22
CA THR A 394 -24.96 2.05 35.60
C THR A 394 -26.00 3.13 35.88
N THR A 395 -26.79 2.95 36.93
CA THR A 395 -27.74 3.96 37.40
C THR A 395 -27.31 4.44 38.78
N THR A 396 -27.43 5.75 38.99
CA THR A 396 -27.14 6.37 40.29
C THR A 396 -28.42 7.04 40.77
N ASP A 397 -28.87 6.66 41.96
CA ASP A 397 -30.08 7.22 42.56
C ASP A 397 -29.86 8.67 43.04
N ALA A 398 -30.94 9.32 43.47
CA ALA A 398 -30.90 10.69 43.99
C ALA A 398 -30.08 10.85 45.29
N TYR A 399 -29.68 9.75 45.92
CA TYR A 399 -28.88 9.69 47.14
C TYR A 399 -27.41 9.35 46.88
N GLY A 400 -27.02 9.16 45.61
CA GLY A 400 -25.65 8.85 45.21
C GLY A 400 -25.29 7.36 45.30
N THR A 401 -26.27 6.47 45.52
CA THR A 401 -26.06 5.02 45.45
C THR A 401 -26.03 4.61 43.98
N THR A 402 -24.97 3.91 43.58
CA THR A 402 -24.80 3.43 42.21
C THR A 402 -25.03 1.93 42.15
N GLU A 403 -26.00 1.48 41.34
CA GLU A 403 -26.18 0.07 40.99
C GLU A 403 -25.85 -0.15 39.50
N THR A 404 -25.22 -1.30 39.21
CA THR A 404 -24.86 -1.71 37.85
C THR A 404 -25.65 -2.94 37.48
N ASP A 405 -26.43 -2.84 36.40
CA ASP A 405 -27.20 -3.95 35.83
C ASP A 405 -26.59 -4.38 34.49
N ASP A 406 -26.63 -5.68 34.20
CA ASP A 406 -26.17 -6.27 32.94
C ASP A 406 -27.39 -6.66 32.08
N VAL A 407 -27.45 -6.22 30.83
CA VAL A 407 -28.43 -6.67 29.83
C VAL A 407 -27.71 -7.48 28.77
N THR A 408 -28.16 -8.70 28.51
CA THR A 408 -27.55 -9.60 27.52
C THR A 408 -28.53 -9.89 26.38
N ALA A 409 -28.09 -9.63 25.16
CA ALA A 409 -28.77 -10.03 23.94
C ALA A 409 -27.99 -11.16 23.26
N GLU A 410 -28.69 -12.23 22.91
CA GLU A 410 -28.15 -13.36 22.14
C GLU A 410 -28.87 -13.48 20.81
N VAL A 411 -28.12 -13.47 19.72
CA VAL A 411 -28.62 -13.65 18.36
C VAL A 411 -27.93 -14.86 17.74
N HIS A 412 -28.72 -15.86 17.38
CA HIS A 412 -28.27 -17.04 16.66
C HIS A 412 -28.72 -16.93 15.20
N LEU A 413 -27.77 -16.87 14.28
CA LEU A 413 -28.03 -16.93 12.84
C LEU A 413 -27.68 -18.32 12.33
N THR A 414 -28.53 -18.89 11.49
CA THR A 414 -28.32 -20.16 10.79
C THR A 414 -28.64 -19.97 9.32
N LEU A 415 -27.79 -20.50 8.43
CA LEU A 415 -28.11 -20.56 7.01
C LEU A 415 -28.89 -21.86 6.75
N SER A 416 -30.06 -21.78 6.13
CA SER A 416 -30.85 -22.95 5.76
C SER A 416 -30.26 -23.64 4.53
N ASP A 417 -30.64 -24.90 4.31
CA ASP A 417 -30.24 -25.70 3.14
C ASP A 417 -30.68 -25.06 1.80
N ALA A 418 -31.66 -24.15 1.84
CA ALA A 418 -32.15 -23.40 0.69
C ALA A 418 -31.38 -22.09 0.43
N GLY A 419 -30.34 -21.78 1.23
CA GLY A 419 -29.55 -20.56 1.10
C GLY A 419 -30.19 -19.32 1.74
N HIS A 420 -31.26 -19.48 2.52
CA HIS A 420 -31.87 -18.37 3.27
C HIS A 420 -31.27 -18.31 4.68
N PHE A 421 -31.02 -17.11 5.20
CA PHE A 421 -30.69 -16.96 6.61
C PHE A 421 -31.96 -17.06 7.44
N GLU A 422 -31.94 -17.90 8.47
CA GLU A 422 -32.96 -18.02 9.50
C GLU A 422 -32.32 -17.71 10.84
N GLY A 423 -32.86 -16.71 11.55
CA GLY A 423 -32.32 -16.26 12.83
C GLY A 423 -33.30 -16.49 13.97
N ASN A 424 -32.79 -16.92 15.11
CA ASN A 424 -33.48 -16.85 16.40
C ASN A 424 -32.77 -15.82 17.27
N TRP A 425 -33.51 -14.92 17.89
CA TRP A 425 -32.95 -14.03 18.90
C TRP A 425 -33.61 -14.31 20.25
N SER A 426 -32.84 -14.10 21.31
CA SER A 426 -33.33 -14.03 22.68
C SER A 426 -32.70 -12.85 23.40
N LEU A 427 -33.52 -12.07 24.07
CA LEU A 427 -33.11 -10.98 24.94
C LEU A 427 -33.45 -11.38 26.37
N SER A 428 -32.48 -11.29 27.26
CA SER A 428 -32.71 -11.49 28.69
C SER A 428 -31.94 -10.48 29.52
N GLY A 429 -32.62 -9.84 30.45
CA GLY A 429 -32.01 -8.86 31.32
C GLY A 429 -32.92 -8.47 32.46
N THR A 430 -32.32 -8.10 33.59
CA THR A 430 -33.01 -7.44 34.68
C THR A 430 -32.56 -6.00 34.70
N TRP A 431 -33.51 -5.07 34.69
CA TRP A 431 -33.21 -3.66 34.77
C TRP A 431 -33.98 -3.05 35.94
N ARG A 432 -33.28 -2.39 36.84
CA ARG A 432 -33.87 -1.54 37.87
C ARG A 432 -33.87 -0.09 37.45
N TYR A 433 -35.00 0.57 37.66
CA TYR A 433 -35.09 2.01 37.56
C TYR A 433 -35.84 2.58 38.75
N ASP A 434 -35.38 3.74 39.23
CA ASP A 434 -36.01 4.47 40.31
C ASP A 434 -36.98 5.49 39.72
N ASP A 435 -38.27 5.36 40.01
CA ASP A 435 -39.23 6.36 39.59
C ASP A 435 -39.07 7.64 40.43
N GLN A 436 -39.57 8.77 39.91
CA GLN A 436 -39.47 10.07 40.60
C GLN A 436 -40.18 10.11 41.97
N SER A 437 -40.88 9.05 42.37
CA SER A 437 -41.51 8.91 43.69
C SER A 437 -40.66 8.14 44.71
N GLY A 438 -39.44 7.73 44.36
CA GLY A 438 -38.52 7.01 45.24
C GLY A 438 -38.84 5.53 45.39
N GLY A 439 -39.56 4.94 44.44
CA GLY A 439 -39.84 3.51 44.38
C GLY A 439 -38.95 2.80 43.37
N CYS A 440 -38.07 1.92 43.86
CA CYS A 440 -37.26 1.05 43.01
C CYS A 440 -38.16 0.00 42.33
N ARG A 441 -38.23 0.00 41.00
CA ARG A 441 -38.94 -1.02 40.24
C ARG A 441 -37.96 -1.91 39.49
N LEU A 442 -38.14 -3.22 39.63
CA LEU A 442 -37.42 -4.24 38.86
C LEU A 442 -38.25 -4.62 37.63
N ALA A 443 -37.76 -4.33 36.44
CA ALA A 443 -38.29 -4.86 35.19
C ALA A 443 -37.46 -6.08 34.79
N VAL A 444 -38.12 -7.22 34.61
CA VAL A 444 -37.52 -8.41 33.99
C VAL A 444 -37.91 -8.38 32.52
N LEU A 445 -36.93 -8.26 31.64
CA LEU A 445 -37.13 -8.27 30.19
C LEU A 445 -36.75 -9.67 29.69
N SER A 446 -37.73 -10.37 29.14
CA SER A 446 -37.50 -11.57 28.34
C SER A 446 -38.28 -11.46 27.03
N GLY A 447 -37.59 -11.71 25.92
CA GLY A 447 -38.19 -11.72 24.60
C GLY A 447 -37.45 -12.70 23.70
N SER A 448 -38.18 -13.43 22.87
CA SER A 448 -37.58 -14.25 21.83
C SER A 448 -38.41 -14.17 20.57
N GLY A 449 -37.75 -14.33 19.43
CA GLY A 449 -38.40 -14.26 18.13
C GLY A 449 -37.59 -14.92 17.05
N THR A 450 -38.28 -15.24 15.96
CA THR A 450 -37.66 -15.71 14.72
C THR A 450 -37.75 -14.63 13.66
N PHE A 451 -36.74 -14.53 12.81
CA PHE A 451 -36.80 -13.66 11.64
C PHE A 451 -36.20 -14.36 10.44
N VAL A 452 -36.84 -14.12 9.28
CA VAL A 452 -36.36 -14.55 7.98
C VAL A 452 -36.22 -13.27 7.17
N PRO A 453 -35.01 -12.69 7.06
CA PRO A 453 -34.80 -11.56 6.18
C PRO A 453 -34.93 -12.04 4.72
N ASP A 454 -35.80 -11.40 3.96
CA ASP A 454 -36.01 -11.71 2.54
C ASP A 454 -34.86 -11.10 1.72
N PHE A 455 -33.77 -11.85 1.57
CA PHE A 455 -32.67 -11.51 0.67
C PHE A 455 -32.87 -12.27 -0.64
N SER A 456 -33.37 -11.60 -1.68
CA SER A 456 -33.64 -12.23 -2.99
C SER A 456 -32.40 -12.37 -3.88
N SER A 457 -31.18 -12.48 -3.35
CA SER A 457 -29.97 -12.59 -4.17
C SER A 457 -28.81 -13.34 -3.50
N ASP A 458 -28.06 -14.10 -4.32
CA ASP A 458 -26.94 -15.00 -3.97
C ASP A 458 -25.65 -14.31 -3.43
N SER A 459 -25.75 -13.24 -2.66
CA SER A 459 -24.58 -12.50 -2.16
C SER A 459 -24.12 -13.01 -0.78
N PRO A 460 -22.81 -13.26 -0.56
CA PRO A 460 -22.29 -13.58 0.76
C PRO A 460 -22.35 -12.36 1.70
N LEU A 461 -22.70 -12.59 2.96
CA LEU A 461 -22.64 -11.57 4.02
C LEU A 461 -21.19 -11.37 4.50
N GLY A 462 -20.82 -10.11 4.73
CA GLY A 462 -19.68 -9.69 5.54
C GLY A 462 -20.06 -9.47 7.01
N ALA A 463 -19.15 -8.86 7.78
CA ALA A 463 -19.30 -8.61 9.22
C ALA A 463 -20.61 -7.85 9.57
N GLY A 464 -21.21 -8.19 10.71
CA GLY A 464 -22.38 -7.50 11.25
C GLY A 464 -22.08 -6.79 12.58
N ARG A 465 -22.86 -5.77 12.90
CA ARG A 465 -22.83 -5.06 14.19
C ARG A 465 -24.20 -5.12 14.84
N LEU A 466 -24.27 -5.64 16.06
CA LEU A 466 -25.43 -5.47 16.93
C LEU A 466 -25.20 -4.20 17.77
N THR A 467 -26.25 -3.44 18.03
CA THR A 467 -26.18 -2.27 18.91
C THR A 467 -27.46 -2.20 19.72
N LEU A 468 -27.32 -2.34 21.03
CA LEU A 468 -28.40 -2.09 21.99
C LEU A 468 -28.48 -0.57 22.23
N PHE A 469 -29.69 -0.04 22.28
CA PHE A 469 -29.92 1.36 22.62
C PHE A 469 -31.13 1.53 23.54
N LEU A 470 -31.04 2.55 24.39
CA LEU A 470 -32.05 2.94 25.36
C LEU A 470 -32.58 4.32 24.96
N PRO A 471 -33.70 4.42 24.25
CA PRO A 471 -34.38 5.71 24.13
C PRO A 471 -34.80 6.17 25.54
N GLY A 472 -34.69 7.47 25.79
CA GLY A 472 -34.93 8.08 27.12
C GLY A 472 -36.37 7.95 27.65
N ASP A 473 -37.22 7.15 27.01
CA ASP A 473 -38.60 6.82 27.40
C ASP A 473 -38.70 5.49 28.19
N GLY A 474 -37.58 4.84 28.48
CA GLY A 474 -37.53 3.62 29.30
C GLY A 474 -37.78 2.32 28.52
N LYS A 475 -37.79 2.36 27.17
CA LYS A 475 -37.79 1.15 26.33
C LYS A 475 -36.36 0.65 26.11
N VAL A 476 -36.22 -0.63 25.78
CA VAL A 476 -34.96 -1.23 25.31
C VAL A 476 -35.15 -1.64 23.85
N GLY A 477 -34.34 -1.10 22.96
CA GLY A 477 -34.31 -1.47 21.55
C GLY A 477 -32.96 -2.09 21.17
N PHE A 478 -32.93 -2.88 20.09
CA PHE A 478 -31.69 -3.30 19.46
C PHE A 478 -31.74 -3.00 17.96
N ARG A 479 -30.58 -2.69 17.39
CA ARG A 479 -30.36 -2.54 15.96
C ARG A 479 -29.34 -3.58 15.52
N LEU A 480 -29.68 -4.34 14.49
CA LEU A 480 -28.74 -5.22 13.82
C LEU A 480 -28.39 -4.61 12.45
N GLU A 481 -27.12 -4.31 12.25
CA GLU A 481 -26.56 -3.85 10.98
C GLU A 481 -25.79 -5.00 10.34
N LEU A 482 -26.23 -5.45 9.16
CA LEU A 482 -25.58 -6.53 8.41
C LEU A 482 -24.91 -5.92 7.18
N MET A 483 -23.61 -6.19 7.00
CA MET A 483 -22.89 -5.78 5.81
C MET A 483 -23.04 -6.88 4.75
N VAL A 484 -23.67 -6.58 3.62
CA VAL A 484 -23.79 -7.52 2.48
C VAL A 484 -22.68 -7.20 1.48
N LEU A 485 -21.81 -8.18 1.17
CA LEU A 485 -20.80 -8.01 0.12
C LEU A 485 -21.42 -8.41 -1.22
N TYR A 486 -21.79 -7.41 -2.01
CA TYR A 486 -22.33 -7.65 -3.35
C TYR A 486 -21.20 -7.89 -4.35
N HIS A 487 -21.22 -9.02 -5.03
CA HIS A 487 -20.41 -9.26 -6.23
C HIS A 487 -21.31 -9.16 -7.46
N PRO A 488 -21.20 -8.10 -8.28
CA PRO A 488 -21.91 -8.07 -9.55
C PRO A 488 -21.36 -9.15 -10.47
N ALA A 489 -22.25 -9.97 -11.03
CA ALA A 489 -21.94 -10.79 -12.19
C ALA A 489 -21.57 -9.85 -13.37
N PRO A 490 -20.62 -10.23 -14.24
CA PRO A 490 -20.28 -9.42 -15.40
C PRO A 490 -21.48 -9.36 -16.34
N CYS A 491 -22.01 -8.16 -16.59
CA CYS A 491 -23.00 -7.95 -17.63
C CYS A 491 -22.32 -8.09 -19.00
N ASP A 492 -22.78 -9.05 -19.80
CA ASP A 492 -22.44 -9.16 -21.21
C ASP A 492 -23.09 -8.00 -21.99
N ASN A 493 -22.40 -6.86 -22.14
CA ASN A 493 -22.61 -6.00 -23.31
C ASN A 493 -21.40 -5.12 -23.61
N PRO A 494 -20.76 -5.26 -24.78
CA PRO A 494 -19.70 -4.37 -25.23
C PRO A 494 -20.31 -3.30 -26.12
N GLU A 495 -20.59 -2.10 -25.60
CA GLU A 495 -20.55 -0.85 -26.38
C GLU A 495 -20.99 0.36 -25.53
N THR A 496 -20.25 1.46 -25.71
CA THR A 496 -20.41 2.82 -25.16
C THR A 496 -19.83 3.08 -23.76
N GLY A 497 -18.72 3.82 -23.75
CA GLY A 497 -18.10 4.36 -22.54
C GLY A 497 -18.63 5.76 -22.21
N ALA A 498 -18.86 5.99 -20.91
CA ALA A 498 -18.64 7.23 -20.17
C ALA A 498 -19.02 6.98 -18.70
N ASP A 499 -18.12 7.30 -17.77
CA ASP A 499 -18.37 7.24 -16.33
C ASP A 499 -19.45 8.25 -15.90
N GLN A 500 -20.51 7.80 -15.23
CA GLN A 500 -21.39 8.65 -14.42
C GLN A 500 -21.82 7.94 -13.13
N ALA A 501 -21.60 8.62 -12.00
CA ALA A 501 -22.01 8.22 -10.65
C ALA A 501 -23.29 8.96 -10.24
N PHE A 502 -24.20 8.28 -9.53
CA PHE A 502 -25.46 8.85 -9.02
C PHE A 502 -25.89 8.16 -7.72
N LYS A 503 -26.51 8.89 -6.79
CA LYS A 503 -26.88 8.51 -5.41
C LYS A 503 -28.40 8.64 -5.16
N HIS A 504 -29.00 7.74 -4.36
CA HIS A 504 -30.35 7.90 -3.78
C HIS A 504 -30.43 7.43 -2.31
N ASP A 505 -31.16 8.18 -1.47
CA ASP A 505 -31.51 7.90 -0.07
C ASP A 505 -32.91 7.26 0.03
N TYR A 506 -33.10 6.31 0.94
CA TYR A 506 -34.41 5.80 1.38
C TYR A 506 -34.56 5.96 2.89
N SER A 507 -35.70 6.50 3.31
CA SER A 507 -36.18 6.49 4.69
C SER A 507 -37.69 6.31 4.68
N ASP A 508 -38.19 5.11 4.92
CA ASP A 508 -39.59 4.87 5.28
C ASP A 508 -39.66 4.13 6.61
N LEU A 509 -40.43 4.71 7.53
CA LEU A 509 -40.89 4.12 8.79
C LEU A 509 -42.07 3.20 8.48
N LEU A 510 -41.95 1.92 8.82
CA LEU A 510 -43.02 0.93 8.69
C LEU A 510 -43.45 0.45 10.08
N GLU A 511 -44.65 0.86 10.49
CA GLU A 511 -45.43 0.18 11.53
C GLU A 511 -46.00 -1.12 10.94
N VAL A 512 -45.86 -2.24 11.64
CA VAL A 512 -46.44 -3.52 11.22
C VAL A 512 -47.54 -3.92 12.21
N GLU A 513 -48.80 -3.87 11.75
CA GLU A 513 -49.85 -4.80 12.20
C GLU A 513 -50.15 -5.81 11.09
N GLY A 514 -50.32 -7.07 11.47
CA GLY A 514 -50.13 -8.24 10.60
C GLY A 514 -51.11 -8.42 9.44
N SER A 515 -50.56 -8.70 8.25
CA SER A 515 -51.07 -9.62 7.20
C SER A 515 -50.08 -9.72 6.02
N PRO A 516 -50.05 -10.82 5.25
CA PRO A 516 -49.07 -10.99 4.15
C PRO A 516 -49.54 -10.31 2.87
N ILE A 517 -48.69 -9.47 2.27
CA ILE A 517 -48.92 -8.90 0.93
C ILE A 517 -47.93 -9.54 -0.06
N ARG A 518 -48.46 -10.07 -1.17
CA ARG A 518 -47.67 -10.47 -2.36
C ARG A 518 -47.65 -9.31 -3.36
N GLY A 519 -46.47 -8.79 -3.68
CA GLY A 519 -46.25 -7.86 -4.79
C GLY A 519 -45.05 -8.29 -5.64
N ARG A 520 -45.22 -8.35 -6.96
CA ARG A 520 -44.13 -8.49 -7.93
C ARG A 520 -43.77 -7.10 -8.48
N PRO A 521 -42.49 -6.72 -8.60
CA PRO A 521 -42.09 -5.57 -9.39
C PRO A 521 -41.75 -5.99 -10.82
N THR A 522 -42.32 -5.28 -11.79
CA THR A 522 -41.84 -5.19 -13.18
C THR A 522 -41.03 -3.90 -13.36
N ASP A 523 -39.90 -4.07 -14.03
CA ASP A 523 -39.07 -3.09 -14.74
C ASP A 523 -38.27 -2.03 -13.99
N CYS A 524 -37.09 -1.82 -14.58
CA CYS A 524 -35.90 -1.12 -14.13
C CYS A 524 -36.08 0.39 -14.05
N ASP A 525 -35.48 1.02 -13.03
CA ASP A 525 -34.47 2.07 -13.24
C ASP A 525 -33.74 2.39 -11.91
N MET A 526 -32.42 2.53 -12.01
CA MET A 526 -31.45 2.56 -10.90
C MET A 526 -30.89 3.97 -10.66
N THR A 527 -30.33 4.20 -9.46
CA THR A 527 -28.97 4.75 -9.20
C THR A 527 -28.57 4.69 -7.70
N TRP A 528 -27.27 4.56 -7.37
CA TRP A 528 -26.75 3.98 -6.10
C TRP A 528 -25.59 4.77 -5.40
N SER A 529 -25.68 4.95 -4.07
CA SER A 529 -24.52 5.15 -3.18
C SER A 529 -24.57 4.12 -2.05
N GLY A 530 -23.41 3.72 -1.52
CA GLY A 530 -23.24 2.69 -0.48
C GLY A 530 -24.41 2.57 0.51
N GLN A 531 -25.15 1.45 0.43
CA GLN A 531 -26.31 1.20 1.27
C GLN A 531 -25.90 0.50 2.57
N HIS A 532 -26.21 1.14 3.70
CA HIS A 532 -26.42 0.45 4.96
C HIS A 532 -27.88 -0.01 5.02
N LEU A 533 -28.12 -1.31 5.17
CA LEU A 533 -29.46 -1.81 5.48
C LEU A 533 -29.61 -1.89 7.01
N GLY A 534 -30.37 -0.95 7.58
CA GLY A 534 -30.75 -0.99 8.99
C GLY A 534 -32.12 -1.64 9.15
N ILE A 535 -32.20 -2.75 9.88
CA ILE A 535 -33.48 -3.35 10.30
C ILE A 535 -33.66 -3.05 11.78
N SER A 536 -34.78 -2.42 12.15
CA SER A 536 -35.14 -2.09 13.53
C SER A 536 -36.31 -2.96 13.98
N PHE A 537 -36.22 -3.55 15.16
CA PHE A 537 -37.31 -4.29 15.79
C PHE A 537 -37.67 -3.61 17.10
N GLU A 538 -38.95 -3.28 17.31
CA GLU A 538 -39.47 -2.86 18.62
C GLU A 538 -40.21 -4.03 19.26
N SER A 539 -39.87 -4.32 20.53
CA SER A 539 -40.51 -5.35 21.34
C SER A 539 -41.11 -4.69 22.58
N HIS A 540 -42.40 -4.88 22.84
CA HIS A 540 -43.07 -4.43 24.06
C HIS A 540 -43.19 -5.60 25.05
N GLY A 541 -42.51 -5.49 26.21
CA GLY A 541 -42.75 -6.39 27.34
C GLY A 541 -43.88 -5.86 28.22
N GLU A 542 -44.87 -6.70 28.55
CA GLU A 542 -45.88 -6.39 29.58
C GLU A 542 -45.25 -6.42 30.98
N VAL A 543 -45.52 -5.39 31.78
CA VAL A 543 -45.08 -5.29 33.17
C VAL A 543 -46.18 -5.88 34.06
N ASP A 544 -45.95 -7.07 34.61
CA ASP A 544 -46.86 -7.67 35.59
C ASP A 544 -46.83 -6.88 36.91
N GLY A 545 -47.96 -6.26 37.24
CA GLY A 545 -48.14 -5.47 38.46
C GLY A 545 -48.35 -6.34 39.70
N CYS A 546 -47.40 -6.32 40.64
CA CYS A 546 -47.56 -6.96 41.95
C CYS A 546 -48.50 -6.18 42.88
N VAL A 547 -49.45 -6.93 43.47
CA VAL A 547 -50.49 -6.51 44.42
C VAL A 547 -49.87 -6.06 45.75
N LYS A 548 -50.27 -4.88 46.25
CA LYS A 548 -49.98 -4.42 47.62
C LYS A 548 -50.72 -5.28 48.65
N PRO A 549 -50.07 -5.74 49.73
CA PRO A 549 -50.79 -6.03 50.96
C PRO A 549 -51.01 -4.72 51.75
N LEU A 550 -52.24 -4.53 52.23
CA LEU A 550 -52.62 -3.61 53.31
C LEU A 550 -52.84 -4.45 54.59
N PRO A 551 -52.76 -3.86 55.80
CA PRO A 551 -51.84 -2.85 56.32
C PRO A 551 -50.66 -3.47 57.10
#